data_AF-A0A1Z4J9A2-F1
#
_entry.id   AF-A0A1Z4J9A2-F1
#
_cell.length_a   1.000
_cell.length_b   1.000
_cell.length_c   1.000
_cell.angle_alpha   90.00
_cell.angle_beta   90.00
_cell.angle_gamma   90.00
#
_symmetry.space_group_name_H-M   'P 1'
#
loop_
_entity.id
_entity.type
_entity.pdbx_description
1 polymer ?
#
loop_
_entity_poly.entity_id
_entity_poly.type
_entity_poly.pdbx_seq_one_letter_code
_entity_poly.pdbx_strand_id
1 'polypeptide(L)'
;MAHEASPSNSLELQLRQALAAALLDSEAVTVRWNEPGNVETVEVEIAEVSQSKIAYPWNPADAEAESFFNALDQKFSLDALPESELNDRADAFFSHLDTLFAAPTLEASLAQKFATVPQAILNMIARQAEKLANSSASLADQLVLCVQEALPQWAEDDLHVLARPLAYSMRGEEQSVKSTDWAKLSETEQARLTLAIAQYALKEIQD
;
A
#
# COMPACT_ATOMS: atom_id res chain seq x y z
N MET A 1 -44.49 -43.52 -17.95
CA MET A 1 -43.73 -42.32 -18.36
C MET A 1 -42.33 -42.49 -17.80
N ALA A 2 -41.46 -43.13 -18.59
CA ALA A 2 -40.07 -43.42 -18.23
C ALA A 2 -39.21 -42.32 -18.85
N HIS A 3 -38.51 -41.55 -18.03
CA HIS A 3 -37.46 -40.65 -18.49
C HIS A 3 -36.13 -41.39 -18.38
N GLU A 4 -35.56 -41.71 -19.54
CA GLU A 4 -34.22 -42.24 -19.70
C GLU A 4 -33.21 -41.21 -19.17
N ALA A 5 -32.55 -41.53 -18.05
CA ALA A 5 -31.37 -40.79 -17.61
C ALA A 5 -30.25 -41.05 -18.64
N SER A 6 -29.89 -40.03 -19.42
CA SER A 6 -28.96 -40.16 -20.53
C SER A 6 -27.59 -40.69 -20.04
N PRO A 7 -27.07 -41.79 -20.63
CA PRO A 7 -25.81 -42.42 -20.21
C PRO A 7 -24.59 -41.50 -20.37
N SER A 8 -24.70 -40.46 -21.20
CA SER A 8 -23.65 -39.48 -21.47
C SER A 8 -23.25 -38.66 -20.23
N ASN A 9 -24.19 -38.29 -19.36
CA ASN A 9 -23.87 -37.52 -18.15
C ASN A 9 -23.13 -38.35 -17.11
N SER A 10 -23.40 -39.66 -17.04
CA SER A 10 -22.70 -40.57 -16.12
C SER A 10 -21.25 -40.77 -16.54
N LEU A 11 -21.00 -40.92 -17.85
CA LEU A 11 -19.65 -41.06 -18.40
C LEU A 11 -18.82 -39.78 -18.25
N GLU A 12 -19.39 -38.60 -18.47
CA GLU A 12 -18.67 -37.35 -18.21
C GLU A 12 -18.34 -37.16 -16.72
N LEU A 13 -19.24 -37.55 -15.83
CA LEU A 13 -19.00 -37.48 -14.39
C LEU A 13 -17.87 -38.42 -13.97
N GLN A 14 -17.87 -39.64 -14.50
CA GLN A 14 -16.81 -40.62 -14.28
C GLN A 14 -15.46 -40.16 -14.85
N LEU A 15 -15.46 -39.54 -16.02
CA LEU A 15 -14.23 -39.05 -16.67
C LEU A 15 -13.66 -37.86 -15.90
N ARG A 16 -14.51 -36.94 -15.42
CA ARG A 16 -14.09 -35.85 -14.53
C ARG A 16 -13.55 -36.35 -13.20
N GLN A 17 -14.18 -37.37 -12.61
CA GLN A 17 -13.69 -38.00 -11.37
C GLN A 17 -12.35 -38.71 -11.58
N ALA A 18 -12.18 -39.43 -12.69
CA ALA A 18 -10.93 -40.10 -13.03
C ALA A 18 -9.79 -39.10 -13.32
N LEU A 19 -10.08 -37.99 -14.01
CA LEU A 19 -9.11 -36.94 -14.28
C LEU A 19 -8.71 -36.19 -12.99
N ALA A 20 -9.67 -35.91 -12.12
CA ALA A 20 -9.37 -35.33 -10.80
C ALA A 20 -8.47 -36.28 -9.98
N ALA A 21 -8.81 -37.57 -9.91
CA ALA A 21 -7.98 -38.56 -9.21
C ALA A 21 -6.56 -38.64 -9.77
N ALA A 22 -6.39 -38.61 -11.11
CA ALA A 22 -5.08 -38.64 -11.75
C ALA A 22 -4.23 -37.37 -11.49
N LEU A 23 -4.87 -36.19 -11.43
CA LEU A 23 -4.19 -34.95 -11.08
C LEU A 23 -3.74 -34.96 -9.61
N LEU A 24 -4.59 -35.44 -8.71
CA LEU A 24 -4.31 -35.50 -7.27
C LEU A 24 -3.22 -36.55 -6.94
N ASP A 25 -3.18 -37.68 -7.65
CA ASP A 25 -2.08 -38.65 -7.56
C ASP A 25 -0.71 -38.04 -7.95
N SER A 26 -0.70 -37.09 -8.89
CA SER A 26 0.54 -36.40 -9.30
C SER A 26 1.13 -35.49 -8.21
N GLU A 27 0.30 -35.06 -7.26
CA GLU A 27 0.70 -34.28 -6.07
C GLU A 27 0.84 -35.16 -4.82
N ALA A 28 0.81 -36.49 -4.97
CA ALA A 28 0.80 -37.47 -3.89
C ALA A 28 -0.34 -37.27 -2.86
N VAL A 29 -1.48 -36.74 -3.32
CA VAL A 29 -2.68 -36.52 -2.50
C VAL A 29 -3.68 -37.63 -2.78
N THR A 30 -3.91 -38.51 -1.80
CA THR A 30 -4.93 -39.55 -1.91
C THR A 30 -6.29 -39.01 -1.44
N VAL A 31 -7.24 -38.84 -2.37
CA VAL A 31 -8.60 -38.43 -2.05
C VAL A 31 -9.51 -39.65 -1.95
N ARG A 32 -10.05 -39.92 -0.76
CA ARG A 32 -11.06 -40.97 -0.58
C ARG A 32 -12.44 -40.35 -0.73
N TRP A 33 -13.08 -40.61 -1.86
CA TRP A 33 -14.49 -40.27 -2.07
C TRP A 33 -15.34 -41.28 -1.33
N ASN A 34 -16.05 -40.86 -0.27
CA ASN A 34 -17.11 -41.69 0.31
C ASN A 34 -18.30 -41.79 -0.68
N GLU A 35 -19.02 -42.90 -0.60
CA GLU A 35 -20.07 -43.40 -1.51
C GLU A 35 -20.94 -42.34 -2.24
N PRO A 36 -21.45 -42.66 -3.44
CA PRO A 36 -22.09 -41.68 -4.33
C PRO A 36 -23.43 -41.21 -3.77
N GLY A 37 -23.42 -40.11 -3.01
CA GLY A 37 -24.64 -39.53 -2.46
C GLY A 37 -24.46 -38.36 -1.51
N ASN A 38 -23.27 -38.06 -1.00
CA ASN A 38 -23.06 -36.94 -0.09
C ASN A 38 -21.84 -36.11 -0.52
N VAL A 39 -22.07 -34.93 -1.10
CA VAL A 39 -21.02 -34.10 -1.74
C VAL A 39 -20.40 -33.09 -0.77
N GLU A 40 -20.76 -33.10 0.52
CA GLU A 40 -20.39 -31.99 1.42
C GLU A 40 -19.09 -32.16 2.22
N THR A 41 -18.47 -33.34 2.24
CA THR A 41 -17.19 -33.51 2.96
C THR A 41 -16.24 -34.44 2.22
N VAL A 42 -15.19 -33.85 1.66
CA VAL A 42 -14.01 -34.55 1.14
C VAL A 42 -12.97 -34.57 2.26
N GLU A 43 -12.69 -35.74 2.83
CA GLU A 43 -11.54 -35.91 3.73
C GLU A 43 -10.28 -36.04 2.87
N VAL A 44 -9.46 -34.99 2.90
CA VAL A 44 -8.16 -34.96 2.23
C VAL A 44 -7.10 -35.28 3.27
N GLU A 45 -6.49 -36.46 3.16
CA GLU A 45 -5.36 -36.86 3.99
C GLU A 45 -4.08 -36.57 3.21
N ILE A 46 -3.32 -35.57 3.66
CA ILE A 46 -2.03 -35.18 3.06
C ILE A 46 -0.94 -35.97 3.78
N ALA A 47 -0.52 -37.09 3.19
CA ALA A 47 0.66 -37.80 3.66
C ALA A 47 1.91 -37.06 3.16
N GLU A 48 2.74 -36.57 4.09
CA GLU A 48 4.02 -35.96 3.75
C GLU A 48 4.96 -37.03 3.16
N VAL A 49 5.00 -37.11 1.82
CA VAL A 49 5.92 -38.02 1.12
C VAL A 49 7.33 -37.46 1.24
N SER A 50 8.06 -37.99 2.22
CA SER A 50 9.45 -37.63 2.57
C SER A 50 10.47 -37.95 1.47
N GLN A 51 10.03 -38.40 0.29
CA GLN A 51 10.85 -38.79 -0.85
C GLN A 51 10.72 -37.83 -2.05
N SER A 52 9.99 -36.71 -1.92
CA SER A 52 10.01 -35.67 -2.95
C SER A 52 11.43 -35.12 -3.08
N LYS A 53 12.05 -35.41 -4.23
CA LYS A 53 13.42 -35.06 -4.61
C LYS A 53 13.64 -33.56 -4.82
N ILE A 54 12.78 -32.72 -4.25
CA ILE A 54 12.99 -31.28 -4.23
C ILE A 54 13.74 -31.02 -2.93
N ALA A 55 15.05 -31.24 -2.97
CA ALA A 55 15.96 -30.86 -1.89
C ALA A 55 15.87 -29.34 -1.75
N TYR A 56 14.99 -28.88 -0.85
CA TYR A 56 14.89 -27.47 -0.54
C TYR A 56 16.25 -27.05 0.05
N PRO A 57 16.94 -26.06 -0.52
CA PRO A 57 18.29 -25.68 -0.08
C PRO A 57 18.34 -25.24 1.40
N TRP A 58 17.18 -24.97 1.99
CA TRP A 58 16.99 -24.50 3.36
C TRP A 58 16.50 -25.60 4.32
N ASN A 59 16.59 -26.88 3.97
CA ASN A 59 16.20 -27.96 4.89
C ASN A 59 17.28 -28.16 5.97
N PRO A 60 17.04 -27.77 7.24
CA PRO A 60 18.03 -27.94 8.30
C PRO A 60 18.23 -29.40 8.73
N ALA A 61 17.36 -30.32 8.29
CA ALA A 61 17.48 -31.76 8.55
C ALA A 61 18.29 -32.51 7.47
N ASP A 62 18.71 -31.82 6.40
CA ASP A 62 19.56 -32.38 5.35
C ASP A 62 21.05 -32.14 5.66
N ALA A 63 21.82 -33.23 5.74
CA ALA A 63 23.26 -33.16 6.02
C ALA A 63 24.04 -32.46 4.88
N GLU A 64 23.51 -32.41 3.66
CA GLU A 64 24.14 -31.71 2.55
C GLU A 64 23.91 -30.19 2.59
N ALA A 65 22.90 -29.71 3.32
CA ALA A 65 22.60 -28.28 3.42
C ALA A 65 23.72 -27.49 4.12
N GLU A 66 24.29 -28.02 5.21
CA GLU A 66 25.44 -27.39 5.89
C GLU A 66 26.64 -27.25 4.94
N SER A 67 26.89 -28.26 4.10
CA SER A 67 27.99 -28.22 3.13
C SER A 67 27.77 -27.17 2.03
N PHE A 68 26.51 -26.97 1.60
CA PHE A 68 26.11 -25.96 0.62
C PHE A 68 26.27 -24.54 1.17
N PHE A 69 25.80 -24.27 2.40
CA PHE A 69 25.96 -22.95 3.04
C PHE A 69 27.43 -22.63 3.33
N ASN A 70 28.20 -23.61 3.83
CA ASN A 70 29.65 -23.43 4.02
C ASN A 70 30.37 -23.07 2.71
N ALA A 71 29.98 -23.66 1.58
CA ALA A 71 30.54 -23.34 0.27
C ALA A 71 30.12 -21.95 -0.25
N LEU A 72 28.98 -21.42 0.19
CA LEU A 72 28.54 -20.05 -0.09
C LEU A 72 29.26 -19.04 0.79
N ASP A 73 29.39 -19.31 2.09
CA ASP A 73 30.10 -18.43 3.03
C ASP A 73 31.57 -18.28 2.64
N GLN A 74 32.21 -19.34 2.14
CA GLN A 74 33.57 -19.26 1.60
C GLN A 74 33.72 -18.34 0.38
N LYS A 75 32.64 -18.11 -0.40
CA LYS A 75 32.67 -17.18 -1.54
C LYS A 75 32.56 -15.72 -1.10
N PHE A 76 32.08 -15.47 0.11
CA PHE A 76 31.86 -14.14 0.66
C PHE A 76 32.75 -13.94 1.90
N SER A 77 34.03 -13.65 1.68
CA SER A 77 34.98 -13.40 2.76
C SER A 77 34.77 -12.00 3.36
N LEU A 78 33.90 -11.89 4.35
CA LEU A 78 33.74 -10.68 5.18
C LEU A 78 35.05 -10.31 5.90
N ASP A 79 35.86 -11.30 6.28
CA ASP A 79 37.17 -11.11 6.92
C ASP A 79 38.19 -10.39 6.02
N ALA A 80 37.95 -10.31 4.71
CA ALA A 80 38.82 -9.58 3.78
C ALA A 80 38.58 -8.07 3.82
N LEU A 81 37.46 -7.61 4.40
CA LEU A 81 37.19 -6.19 4.59
C LEU A 81 37.58 -5.78 6.02
N PRO A 82 38.38 -4.71 6.19
CA PRO A 82 38.65 -4.19 7.52
C PRO A 82 37.36 -3.64 8.16
N GLU A 83 37.17 -3.91 9.45
CA GLU A 83 35.96 -3.54 10.21
C GLU A 83 35.68 -2.03 10.17
N SER A 84 36.73 -1.20 10.06
CA SER A 84 36.60 0.24 9.87
C SER A 84 35.92 0.61 8.53
N GLU A 85 36.29 -0.06 7.42
CA GLU A 85 35.64 0.21 6.12
C GLU A 85 34.21 -0.33 6.08
N LEU A 86 33.91 -1.41 6.82
CA LEU A 86 32.55 -1.91 6.96
C LEU A 86 31.66 -0.92 7.70
N ASN A 87 32.14 -0.38 8.83
CA ASN A 87 31.40 0.62 9.59
C ASN A 87 31.20 1.90 8.78
N ASP A 88 32.23 2.42 8.12
CA ASP A 88 32.11 3.61 7.28
C ASP A 88 31.07 3.42 6.15
N ARG A 89 31.06 2.24 5.51
CA ARG A 89 30.10 1.91 4.46
C ARG A 89 28.70 1.66 5.00
N ALA A 90 28.57 1.03 6.16
CA ALA A 90 27.30 0.82 6.83
C ALA A 90 26.69 2.17 7.23
N ASP A 91 27.46 3.05 7.84
CA ASP A 91 27.03 4.41 8.21
C ASP A 91 26.63 5.22 6.97
N ALA A 92 27.40 5.15 5.88
CA ALA A 92 27.02 5.77 4.61
C ALA A 92 25.73 5.19 4.01
N PHE A 93 25.52 3.89 4.12
CA PHE A 93 24.32 3.22 3.64
C PHE A 93 23.09 3.57 4.48
N PHE A 94 23.20 3.50 5.81
CA PHE A 94 22.10 3.82 6.72
C PHE A 94 21.76 5.31 6.68
N SER A 95 22.75 6.19 6.62
CA SER A 95 22.47 7.63 6.41
C SER A 95 21.78 7.89 5.07
N HIS A 96 22.14 7.15 4.01
CA HIS A 96 21.44 7.25 2.73
C HIS A 96 20.00 6.71 2.83
N LEU A 97 19.79 5.58 3.48
CA LEU A 97 18.44 5.08 3.75
C LEU A 97 17.63 6.07 4.58
N ASP A 98 18.22 6.66 5.61
CA ASP A 98 17.58 7.70 6.43
C ASP A 98 17.20 8.91 5.58
N THR A 99 17.98 9.29 4.56
CA THR A 99 17.55 10.35 3.63
C THR A 99 16.40 9.93 2.71
N LEU A 100 16.28 8.64 2.37
CA LEU A 100 15.20 8.13 1.53
C LEU A 100 13.91 7.88 2.32
N PHE A 101 14.05 7.51 3.60
CA PHE A 101 12.96 7.28 4.54
C PHE A 101 12.63 8.51 5.40
N ALA A 102 13.43 9.58 5.32
CA ALA A 102 13.08 10.87 5.89
C ALA A 102 11.69 11.24 5.36
N ALA A 103 10.79 11.58 6.28
CA ALA A 103 9.43 11.97 5.94
C ALA A 103 9.51 13.01 4.81
N PRO A 104 8.78 12.83 3.70
CA PRO A 104 8.75 13.83 2.65
C PRO A 104 8.40 15.16 3.31
N THR A 105 9.22 16.19 3.07
CA THR A 105 8.88 17.53 3.55
C THR A 105 7.45 17.84 3.10
N LEU A 106 6.68 18.53 3.94
CA LEU A 106 5.30 18.89 3.65
C LEU A 106 5.16 19.52 2.25
N GLU A 107 6.15 20.35 1.87
CA GLU A 107 6.28 20.93 0.53
C GLU A 107 6.38 19.88 -0.59
N ALA A 108 7.17 18.82 -0.40
CA ALA A 108 7.32 17.73 -1.38
C ALA A 108 6.06 16.86 -1.48
N SER A 109 5.41 16.54 -0.36
CA SER A 109 4.14 15.80 -0.33
C SER A 109 3.03 16.58 -1.04
N LEU A 110 2.90 17.87 -0.74
CA LEU A 110 1.96 18.77 -1.39
C LEU A 110 2.25 18.94 -2.88
N ALA A 111 3.51 19.12 -3.28
CA ALA A 111 3.90 19.24 -4.68
C ALA A 111 3.60 17.95 -5.47
N GLN A 112 3.77 16.78 -4.86
CA GLN A 112 3.46 15.49 -5.49
C GLN A 112 1.94 15.29 -5.65
N LYS A 113 1.14 15.67 -4.64
CA LYS A 113 -0.33 15.52 -4.68
C LYS A 113 -1.01 16.58 -5.54
N PHE A 114 -0.49 17.81 -5.54
CA PHE A 114 -1.09 18.99 -6.17
C PHE A 114 -0.18 19.61 -7.25
N ALA A 115 0.38 18.77 -8.13
CA ALA A 115 1.28 19.18 -9.21
C ALA A 115 0.68 20.23 -10.18
N THR A 116 -0.63 20.40 -10.18
CA THR A 116 -1.35 21.35 -11.03
C THR A 116 -1.32 22.79 -10.50
N VAL A 117 -1.04 22.98 -9.21
CA VAL A 117 -1.10 24.30 -8.53
C VAL A 117 0.28 24.98 -8.58
N PRO A 118 0.35 26.31 -8.75
CA PRO A 118 1.62 27.05 -8.68
C PRO A 118 2.37 26.78 -7.37
N GLN A 119 3.65 26.38 -7.47
CA GLN A 119 4.48 26.05 -6.31
C GLN A 119 4.62 27.20 -5.31
N ALA A 120 4.53 28.46 -5.77
CA ALA A 120 4.53 29.62 -4.88
C ALA A 120 3.39 29.57 -3.84
N ILE A 121 2.20 29.13 -4.25
CA ILE A 121 1.02 29.00 -3.37
C ILE A 121 1.24 27.84 -2.40
N LEU A 122 1.74 26.70 -2.88
CA LEU A 122 2.01 25.53 -2.05
C LEU A 122 3.04 25.83 -0.95
N ASN A 123 4.13 26.51 -1.30
CA ASN A 123 5.18 26.87 -0.34
C ASN A 123 4.69 27.89 0.70
N MET A 124 3.83 28.84 0.31
CA MET A 124 3.22 29.77 1.27
C MET A 124 2.29 29.04 2.25
N ILE A 125 1.44 28.13 1.75
CA ILE A 125 0.53 27.34 2.58
C ILE A 125 1.32 26.42 3.52
N ALA A 126 2.36 25.74 3.04
CA ALA A 126 3.19 24.85 3.85
C ALA A 126 3.83 25.60 5.04
N ARG A 127 4.48 26.74 4.77
CA ARG A 127 5.10 27.58 5.80
C ARG A 127 4.10 28.11 6.81
N GLN A 128 2.90 28.49 6.36
CA GLN A 128 1.88 29.02 7.26
C GLN A 128 1.22 27.92 8.08
N ALA A 129 1.01 26.74 7.50
CA ALA A 129 0.50 25.56 8.19
C ALA A 129 1.44 25.13 9.32
N GLU A 130 2.77 25.11 9.10
CA GLU A 130 3.76 24.83 10.14
C GLU A 130 3.73 25.85 11.30
N LYS A 131 3.57 27.14 10.99
CA LYS A 131 3.43 28.19 12.03
C LYS A 131 2.14 28.03 12.81
N LEU A 132 1.03 27.72 12.13
CA LEU A 132 -0.30 27.62 12.72
C LEU A 132 -0.57 26.27 13.39
N ALA A 133 0.23 25.24 13.14
CA ALA A 133 0.15 23.96 13.84
C ALA A 133 0.30 24.11 15.36
N ASN A 134 1.05 25.12 15.82
CA ASN A 134 1.22 25.43 17.25
C ASN A 134 0.16 26.41 17.79
N SER A 135 -0.78 26.86 16.95
CA SER A 135 -1.80 27.82 17.35
C SER A 135 -3.04 27.11 17.93
N SER A 136 -3.65 27.70 18.97
CA SER A 136 -4.86 27.17 19.60
C SER A 136 -6.16 27.64 18.92
N ALA A 137 -6.08 28.12 17.67
CA ALA A 137 -7.23 28.64 16.93
C ALA A 137 -8.14 27.49 16.47
N SER A 138 -9.41 27.80 16.17
CA SER A 138 -10.31 26.79 15.60
C SER A 138 -9.82 26.35 14.22
N LEU A 139 -10.14 25.12 13.79
CA LEU A 139 -9.72 24.59 12.48
C LEU A 139 -10.14 25.54 11.34
N ALA A 140 -11.35 26.10 11.42
CA ALA A 140 -11.85 27.06 10.43
C ALA A 140 -10.98 28.34 10.37
N ASP A 141 -10.56 28.86 11.51
CA ASP A 141 -9.71 30.06 11.57
C ASP A 141 -8.29 29.76 11.07
N GLN A 142 -7.74 28.58 11.39
CA GLN A 142 -6.43 28.16 10.89
C GLN A 142 -6.41 28.06 9.36
N LEU A 143 -7.48 27.53 8.75
CA LEU A 143 -7.60 27.45 7.29
C LEU A 143 -7.66 28.81 6.62
N VAL A 144 -8.46 29.73 7.17
CA VAL A 144 -8.60 31.08 6.59
C VAL A 144 -7.26 31.83 6.70
N LEU A 145 -6.57 31.75 7.83
CA LEU A 145 -5.26 32.38 8.01
C LEU A 145 -4.18 31.78 7.09
N CYS A 146 -4.22 30.47 6.82
CA CYS A 146 -3.33 29.83 5.83
C CYS A 146 -3.56 30.34 4.40
N VAL A 147 -4.82 30.55 4.01
CA VAL A 147 -5.18 30.89 2.63
C VAL A 147 -5.16 32.39 2.37
N GLN A 148 -5.37 33.23 3.39
CA GLN A 148 -5.38 34.69 3.26
C GLN A 148 -4.07 35.24 2.68
N GLU A 149 -2.93 34.70 3.09
CA GLU A 149 -1.62 35.09 2.54
C GLU A 149 -1.44 34.62 1.08
N ALA A 150 -2.04 33.49 0.70
CA ALA A 150 -1.96 32.96 -0.65
C ALA A 150 -2.94 33.62 -1.64
N LEU A 151 -4.06 34.15 -1.16
CA LEU A 151 -5.13 34.75 -1.95
C LEU A 151 -5.58 36.12 -1.39
N PRO A 152 -4.76 37.18 -1.55
CA PRO A 152 -5.03 38.50 -0.95
C PRO A 152 -6.24 39.24 -1.54
N GLN A 153 -6.79 38.76 -2.65
CA GLN A 153 -7.95 39.34 -3.34
C GLN A 153 -9.31 38.94 -2.74
N TRP A 154 -9.33 37.97 -1.83
CA TRP A 154 -10.54 37.45 -1.20
C TRP A 154 -10.76 38.07 0.19
N ALA A 155 -12.02 38.38 0.51
CA ALA A 155 -12.39 38.83 1.85
C ALA A 155 -12.39 37.66 2.85
N GLU A 156 -12.01 37.93 4.11
CA GLU A 156 -11.99 36.93 5.18
C GLU A 156 -13.37 36.27 5.38
N ASP A 157 -14.45 37.06 5.36
CA ASP A 157 -15.82 36.57 5.52
C ASP A 157 -16.21 35.55 4.45
N ASP A 158 -15.82 35.80 3.20
CA ASP A 158 -16.09 34.89 2.07
C ASP A 158 -15.28 33.59 2.21
N LEU A 159 -14.03 33.68 2.65
CA LEU A 159 -13.20 32.51 2.94
C LEU A 159 -13.78 31.69 4.09
N HIS A 160 -14.33 32.31 5.13
CA HIS A 160 -15.02 31.59 6.21
C HIS A 160 -16.25 30.83 5.72
N VAL A 161 -17.04 31.41 4.79
CA VAL A 161 -18.18 30.70 4.17
C VAL A 161 -17.71 29.46 3.41
N LEU A 162 -16.59 29.57 2.68
CA LEU A 162 -16.00 28.45 1.94
C LEU A 162 -15.31 27.40 2.83
N ALA A 163 -14.79 27.81 3.99
CA ALA A 163 -14.12 26.93 4.94
C ALA A 163 -15.10 26.13 5.81
N ARG A 164 -16.32 26.64 6.05
CA ARG A 164 -17.34 25.97 6.90
C ARG A 164 -17.65 24.53 6.49
N PRO A 165 -17.89 24.21 5.20
CA PRO A 165 -18.08 22.83 4.75
C PRO A 165 -16.88 21.93 5.09
N LEU A 166 -15.66 22.45 5.00
CA LEU A 166 -14.43 21.68 5.26
C LEU A 166 -14.17 21.50 6.75
N ALA A 167 -14.48 22.50 7.58
CA ALA A 167 -14.25 22.47 9.02
C ALA A 167 -15.30 21.68 9.82
N TYR A 168 -16.55 21.62 9.34
CA TYR A 168 -17.67 20.99 10.06
C TYR A 168 -18.28 19.77 9.35
N SER A 169 -17.58 19.17 8.39
CA SER A 169 -18.08 17.97 7.73
C SER A 169 -18.09 16.77 8.70
N MET A 170 -19.27 16.44 9.23
CA MET A 170 -19.52 15.24 10.06
C MET A 170 -19.41 13.93 9.27
N ARG A 171 -19.34 14.02 7.94
CA ARG A 171 -19.11 12.91 7.02
C ARG A 171 -17.78 13.20 6.35
N GLY A 172 -16.79 12.31 6.46
CA GLY A 172 -15.48 12.44 5.82
C GLY A 172 -15.56 12.36 4.29
N GLU A 173 -16.37 13.20 3.66
CA GLU A 173 -16.25 13.49 2.24
C GLU A 173 -15.02 14.35 2.08
N GLU A 174 -13.89 13.68 1.93
CA GLU A 174 -12.80 14.21 1.12
C GLU A 174 -13.45 14.60 -0.21
N GLN A 175 -13.74 15.89 -0.41
CA GLN A 175 -14.07 16.40 -1.72
C GLN A 175 -12.86 16.07 -2.57
N SER A 176 -12.92 14.95 -3.29
CA SER A 176 -11.84 14.50 -4.15
C SER A 176 -11.58 15.67 -5.08
N VAL A 177 -10.47 16.38 -4.85
CA VAL A 177 -10.03 17.46 -5.72
C VAL A 177 -9.77 16.77 -7.04
N LYS A 178 -10.76 16.84 -7.94
CA LYS A 178 -10.60 16.31 -9.29
C LYS A 178 -9.36 16.99 -9.84
N SER A 179 -8.41 16.21 -10.34
CA SER A 179 -7.19 16.69 -10.97
C SER A 179 -7.58 17.51 -12.20
N THR A 180 -7.90 18.77 -11.98
CA THR A 180 -8.41 19.70 -12.99
C THR A 180 -7.38 20.81 -13.13
N ASP A 181 -7.01 21.16 -14.36
CA ASP A 181 -6.01 22.18 -14.65
C ASP A 181 -6.32 23.49 -13.91
N TRP A 182 -5.39 23.95 -13.07
CA TRP A 182 -5.50 25.18 -12.27
C TRP A 182 -5.91 26.40 -13.11
N ALA A 183 -5.39 26.49 -14.33
CA ALA A 183 -5.67 27.58 -15.27
C ALA A 183 -7.10 27.59 -15.84
N LYS A 184 -7.86 26.49 -15.72
CA LYS A 184 -9.24 26.37 -16.23
C LYS A 184 -10.29 26.55 -15.12
N LEU A 185 -9.86 26.58 -13.86
CA LEU A 185 -10.75 26.72 -12.71
C LEU A 185 -11.24 28.16 -12.57
N SER A 186 -12.49 28.32 -12.16
CA SER A 186 -13.01 29.62 -11.73
C SER A 186 -12.32 30.07 -10.44
N GLU A 187 -12.30 31.38 -10.17
CA GLU A 187 -11.68 31.94 -8.95
C GLU A 187 -12.24 31.30 -7.67
N THR A 188 -13.54 30.98 -7.66
CA THR A 188 -14.20 30.34 -6.52
C THR A 188 -13.75 28.89 -6.31
N GLU A 189 -13.46 28.17 -7.41
CA GLU A 189 -12.94 26.81 -7.37
C GLU A 189 -11.46 26.79 -6.99
N GLN A 190 -10.68 27.77 -7.45
CA GLN A 190 -9.29 27.95 -7.01
C GLN A 190 -9.23 28.18 -5.50
N ALA A 191 -10.08 29.06 -4.95
CA ALA A 191 -10.15 29.32 -3.51
C ALA A 191 -10.54 28.06 -2.70
N ARG A 192 -11.50 27.27 -3.21
CA ARG A 192 -11.89 26.00 -2.57
C ARG A 192 -10.75 24.98 -2.60
N LEU A 193 -10.03 24.90 -3.72
CA LEU A 193 -8.89 23.99 -3.88
C LEU A 193 -7.76 24.37 -2.93
N THR A 194 -7.43 25.66 -2.79
CA THR A 194 -6.42 26.13 -1.83
C THR A 194 -6.81 25.86 -0.39
N LEU A 195 -8.10 26.00 -0.03
CA LEU A 195 -8.58 25.65 1.30
C LEU A 195 -8.50 24.13 1.57
N ALA A 196 -8.80 23.31 0.57
CA ALA A 196 -8.66 21.85 0.68
C ALA A 196 -7.18 21.44 0.84
N ILE A 197 -6.26 22.11 0.13
CA ILE A 197 -4.81 21.92 0.29
C ILE A 197 -4.37 22.29 1.70
N ALA A 198 -4.80 23.46 2.21
CA ALA A 198 -4.47 23.89 3.57
C ALA A 198 -4.99 22.90 4.63
N GLN A 199 -6.18 22.32 4.42
CA GLN A 199 -6.73 21.29 5.31
C GLN A 199 -5.90 20.00 5.27
N TYR A 200 -5.49 19.57 4.08
CA TYR A 200 -4.63 18.40 3.94
C TYR A 200 -3.27 18.64 4.62
N ALA A 201 -2.67 19.82 4.42
CA ALA A 201 -1.40 20.20 5.04
C ALA A 201 -1.48 20.20 6.58
N LEU A 202 -2.56 20.75 7.16
CA LEU A 202 -2.75 20.76 8.61
C LEU A 202 -2.96 19.35 9.19
N LYS A 203 -3.64 18.45 8.47
CA LYS A 203 -3.77 17.05 8.88
C LYS A 203 -2.42 16.33 8.86
N GLU A 204 -1.64 16.52 7.81
CA GLU A 204 -0.33 15.89 7.65
C GLU A 204 0.70 16.35 8.70
N ILE A 205 0.50 17.52 9.32
CA ILE A 205 1.33 17.99 10.46
C ILE A 205 0.81 17.45 11.81
N GLN A 206 -0.50 17.15 11.91
CA GLN A 206 -1.11 16.67 13.14
C GLN A 206 -1.01 15.15 13.32
N ASP A 207 -0.81 14.39 12.23
CA ASP A 207 -0.50 12.95 12.21
C ASP A 207 0.99 12.67 12.49
#